data_AF-X0ITZ7-F1
#
_entry.id   AF-X0ITZ7-F1
#
_cell.length_a   1.000
_cell.length_b   1.000
_cell.length_c   1.000
_cell.angle_alpha   90.00
_cell.angle_beta   90.00
_cell.angle_gamma   90.00
#
_symmetry.space_group_name_H-M   'P 1'
#
loop_
_entity.id
_entity.type
_entity.pdbx_description
1 polymer ?
#
loop_
_entity_poly.entity_id
_entity_poly.type
_entity_poly.pdbx_seq_one_letter_code
_entity_poly.pdbx_strand_id
1 'polypeptide(L)'
;MLNTTFRQLVVPEVPAVKKFILRRQSRRQFRPWTLKKLLAKFPQLESFIWEPSRLHWGNYHPLPHGKQSWSRTKGYETYGEGAAAVLSPFSWRLIEFVSSFGTGLPPKLKDLLIFEDCNVAFAYGAGRPYPPDHICLMADPGVAAALARGSFGLTRLHVPYMIDAWDFFKAYQKGCAWQRLESISLTSALLAPYSSNDKISELLCTASEVALSMPKLQSFAL
;
A
#
# COMPACT_ATOMS: atom_id res chain seq x y z
N MET A 1 -25.96 18.71 -17.73
CA MET A 1 -24.96 18.37 -18.76
C MET A 1 -23.65 19.06 -18.41
N LEU A 2 -22.63 18.32 -17.97
CA LEU A 2 -21.24 18.80 -17.93
C LEU A 2 -20.45 17.86 -18.85
N ASN A 3 -20.50 18.20 -20.13
CA ASN A 3 -19.77 17.54 -21.20
C ASN A 3 -18.43 18.27 -21.36
N THR A 4 -17.46 17.92 -20.52
CA THR A 4 -16.08 18.36 -20.73
C THR A 4 -15.19 17.15 -20.64
N THR A 5 -14.98 16.54 -21.80
CA THR A 5 -13.88 15.63 -22.07
C THR A 5 -12.56 16.28 -21.63
N PHE A 6 -12.04 15.86 -20.49
CA PHE A 6 -10.69 16.12 -19.98
C PHE A 6 -9.56 15.66 -20.93
N ARG A 7 -9.89 15.25 -22.17
CA ARG A 7 -9.01 14.60 -23.13
C ARG A 7 -8.07 15.56 -23.87
N GLN A 8 -8.21 16.89 -23.71
CA GLN A 8 -7.43 17.87 -24.49
C GLN A 8 -6.92 19.10 -23.71
N LEU A 9 -6.91 19.08 -22.37
CA LEU A 9 -6.16 20.12 -21.65
C LEU A 9 -4.68 19.78 -21.71
N VAL A 10 -3.93 20.54 -22.52
CA VAL A 10 -2.46 20.61 -22.41
C VAL A 10 -2.16 21.24 -21.06
N VAL A 11 -2.05 20.40 -20.03
CA VAL A 11 -1.68 20.86 -18.69
C VAL A 11 -0.19 21.22 -18.74
N PRO A 12 0.21 22.48 -18.48
CA PRO A 12 1.61 22.86 -18.45
C PRO A 12 2.33 22.18 -17.29
N GLU A 13 3.65 22.07 -17.38
CA GLU A 13 4.46 21.71 -16.21
C GLU A 13 4.41 22.84 -15.19
N VAL A 14 4.40 22.47 -13.91
CA VAL A 14 4.38 23.41 -12.79
C VAL A 14 5.57 23.14 -11.88
N PRO A 15 6.76 23.70 -12.19
CA PRO A 15 7.98 23.49 -11.41
C PRO A 15 7.91 24.01 -9.98
N ALA A 16 6.96 24.92 -9.69
CA ALA A 16 6.77 25.46 -8.34
C ALA A 16 6.26 24.42 -7.33
N VAL A 17 5.64 23.34 -7.78
CA VAL A 17 5.03 22.33 -6.89
C VAL A 17 6.09 21.35 -6.40
N LYS A 18 6.46 21.48 -5.12
CA LYS A 18 7.38 20.56 -4.42
C LYS A 18 6.69 19.56 -3.49
N LYS A 19 5.45 19.85 -3.09
CA LYS A 19 4.63 19.00 -2.24
C LYS A 19 3.22 18.93 -2.81
N PHE A 20 2.72 17.72 -2.99
CA PHE A 20 1.37 17.49 -3.48
C PHE A 20 0.62 16.56 -2.54
N ILE A 21 -0.61 16.94 -2.19
CA ILE A 21 -1.43 16.25 -1.19
C ILE A 21 -2.79 15.96 -1.80
N LEU A 22 -3.12 14.68 -1.92
CA LEU A 22 -4.47 14.21 -2.24
C LEU A 22 -5.15 13.73 -0.96
N ARG A 23 -5.89 14.64 -0.34
CA ARG A 23 -6.57 14.40 0.92
C ARG A 23 -7.87 13.60 0.76
N ARG A 24 -8.24 12.94 1.86
CA ARG A 24 -9.42 12.08 2.05
C ARG A 24 -10.76 12.71 1.62
N GLN A 25 -10.87 14.04 1.64
CA GLN A 25 -12.11 14.77 1.32
C GLN A 25 -12.66 14.46 -0.08
N SER A 26 -11.79 14.05 -1.01
CA SER A 26 -12.24 13.75 -2.36
C SER A 26 -13.19 12.55 -2.44
N ARG A 27 -13.14 11.59 -1.49
CA ARG A 27 -13.81 10.26 -1.53
C ARG A 27 -13.86 9.65 -2.94
N ARG A 28 -12.93 10.04 -3.80
CA ARG A 28 -12.88 9.74 -5.22
C ARG A 28 -11.63 8.93 -5.42
N GLN A 29 -11.77 7.85 -6.15
CA GLN A 29 -10.63 7.05 -6.54
C GLN A 29 -10.10 7.55 -7.87
N PHE A 30 -8.79 7.74 -7.91
CA PHE A 30 -8.08 8.05 -9.13
C PHE A 30 -7.54 6.76 -9.73
N ARG A 31 -7.63 6.66 -11.05
CA ARG A 31 -6.94 5.60 -11.76
C ARG A 31 -5.42 5.83 -11.65
N PRO A 32 -4.60 4.78 -11.45
CA PRO A 32 -3.14 4.86 -11.35
C PRO A 32 -2.48 5.73 -12.42
N TRP A 33 -2.86 5.52 -13.68
CA TRP A 33 -2.30 6.27 -14.80
C TRP A 33 -2.68 7.75 -14.77
N THR A 34 -3.84 8.10 -14.22
CA THR A 34 -4.27 9.50 -14.04
C THR A 34 -3.36 10.17 -13.02
N LEU A 35 -3.09 9.48 -11.91
CA LEU A 35 -2.18 9.98 -10.89
C LEU A 35 -0.76 10.11 -11.44
N LYS A 36 -0.26 9.10 -12.17
CA LYS A 36 1.05 9.16 -12.84
C LYS A 36 1.16 10.35 -13.79
N LYS A 37 0.16 10.56 -14.67
CA LYS A 37 0.13 11.71 -15.59
C LYS A 37 0.09 13.05 -14.87
N LEU A 38 -0.61 13.12 -13.73
CA LEU A 38 -0.67 14.32 -12.91
C LEU A 38 0.68 14.61 -12.24
N LEU A 39 1.28 13.61 -11.59
CA LEU A 39 2.57 13.76 -10.92
C LEU A 39 3.70 14.11 -11.90
N ALA A 40 3.62 13.63 -13.14
CA ALA A 40 4.55 14.01 -14.22
C ALA A 40 4.51 15.52 -14.56
N LYS A 41 3.46 16.25 -14.17
CA LYS A 41 3.38 17.71 -14.34
C LYS A 41 4.08 18.49 -13.23
N PHE A 42 4.61 17.82 -12.21
CA PHE A 42 5.32 18.43 -11.09
C PHE A 42 6.80 17.98 -11.09
N PRO A 43 7.66 18.53 -11.98
CA PRO A 43 9.03 18.05 -12.17
C PRO A 43 9.94 18.26 -10.93
N GLN A 44 9.53 19.13 -10.01
CA GLN A 44 10.24 19.41 -8.76
C GLN A 44 9.57 18.76 -7.53
N LEU A 45 8.67 17.79 -7.73
CA LEU A 45 7.94 17.17 -6.64
C LEU A 45 8.89 16.34 -5.76
N GLU A 46 8.98 16.72 -4.49
CA GLU A 46 9.81 16.08 -3.47
C GLU A 46 8.97 15.26 -2.47
N SER A 47 7.71 15.64 -2.27
CA SER A 47 6.82 14.99 -1.29
C SER A 47 5.43 14.74 -1.87
N PHE A 48 4.97 13.49 -1.81
CA PHE A 48 3.64 13.10 -2.24
C PHE A 48 2.89 12.42 -1.10
N ILE A 49 1.73 12.97 -0.77
CA ILE A 49 0.83 12.46 0.25
C ILE A 49 -0.49 12.05 -0.42
N TRP A 50 -0.90 10.81 -0.20
CA TRP A 50 -2.12 10.26 -0.75
C TRP A 50 -2.94 9.55 0.33
N GLU A 51 -4.19 9.97 0.47
CA GLU A 51 -5.16 9.40 1.42
C GLU A 51 -6.33 8.76 0.67
N PRO A 52 -6.17 7.56 0.08
CA PRO A 52 -7.25 6.87 -0.61
C PRO A 52 -8.38 6.40 0.32
N SER A 53 -9.58 6.22 -0.25
CA SER A 53 -10.73 5.62 0.44
C SER A 53 -11.13 4.29 -0.19
N ARG A 54 -11.39 3.28 0.65
CA ARG A 54 -11.88 1.94 0.24
C ARG A 54 -13.36 1.91 -0.18
N LEU A 55 -14.14 2.96 0.06
CA LEU A 55 -15.61 2.89 0.20
C LEU A 55 -16.47 2.61 -1.05
N HIS A 56 -15.93 2.25 -2.22
CA HIS A 56 -16.78 2.09 -3.42
C HIS A 56 -16.23 1.13 -4.49
N TRP A 57 -15.51 0.09 -4.09
CA TRP A 57 -15.25 -1.02 -5.00
C TRP A 57 -16.36 -2.05 -4.81
N GLY A 58 -17.44 -1.81 -5.56
CA GLY A 58 -18.56 -2.72 -5.65
C GLY A 58 -18.09 -4.13 -6.00
N ASN A 59 -18.77 -5.09 -5.36
CA ASN A 59 -18.70 -6.54 -5.53
C ASN A 59 -17.51 -7.23 -4.84
N TYR A 60 -17.43 -7.13 -3.51
CA TYR A 60 -17.31 -8.39 -2.78
C TYR A 60 -18.55 -9.21 -3.13
N HIS A 61 -18.45 -10.14 -4.07
CA HIS A 61 -19.44 -11.21 -4.12
C HIS A 61 -19.39 -11.87 -2.74
N PRO A 62 -20.51 -11.97 -2.00
CA PRO A 62 -20.56 -12.92 -0.92
C PRO A 62 -20.20 -14.26 -1.54
N LEU A 63 -19.11 -14.89 -1.06
CA LEU A 63 -18.86 -16.29 -1.37
C LEU A 63 -20.17 -17.03 -1.10
N PRO A 64 -20.65 -17.87 -2.05
CA PRO A 64 -21.93 -18.53 -1.91
C PRO A 64 -21.98 -19.22 -0.54
N HIS A 65 -22.99 -18.85 0.25
CA HIS A 65 -23.29 -19.46 1.54
C HIS A 65 -23.49 -20.97 1.32
N GLY A 66 -22.43 -21.74 1.55
CA GLY A 66 -22.46 -23.15 1.20
C GLY A 66 -21.14 -23.84 1.50
N LYS A 67 -20.93 -24.15 2.79
CA LYS A 67 -19.97 -25.14 3.28
C LYS A 67 -18.50 -24.90 2.93
N GLN A 68 -17.86 -23.96 3.62
CA GLN A 68 -16.49 -24.20 4.09
C GLN A 68 -16.40 -23.80 5.55
N SER A 69 -16.37 -24.82 6.40
CA SER A 69 -15.87 -24.68 7.76
C SER A 69 -14.45 -24.16 7.64
N TRP A 70 -14.19 -22.96 8.17
CA TRP A 70 -12.84 -22.49 8.36
C TRP A 70 -12.21 -23.40 9.40
N SER A 71 -11.55 -24.47 8.96
CA SER A 71 -10.61 -25.20 9.79
C SER A 71 -9.48 -24.24 10.12
N ARG A 72 -9.60 -23.71 11.33
CA ARG A 72 -8.78 -22.72 12.04
C ARG A 72 -7.36 -23.26 12.26
N THR A 73 -6.57 -23.44 11.20
CA THR A 73 -5.14 -23.81 11.33
C THR A 73 -4.23 -23.62 10.11
N LYS A 74 -4.67 -23.03 8.98
CA LYS A 74 -3.79 -22.86 7.80
C LYS A 74 -3.80 -21.46 7.21
N GLY A 75 -3.59 -20.43 8.03
CA GLY A 75 -3.52 -19.03 7.58
C GLY A 75 -2.15 -18.58 7.03
N TYR A 76 -1.19 -19.49 6.90
CA TYR A 76 0.21 -19.15 6.55
C TYR A 76 0.95 -20.25 5.78
N GLU A 77 0.38 -21.47 5.70
CA GLU A 77 1.04 -22.63 5.07
C GLU A 77 0.59 -22.93 3.63
N THR A 78 -0.31 -22.13 3.05
CA THR A 78 -0.70 -22.29 1.64
C THR A 78 -0.73 -20.95 0.91
N TYR A 79 0.41 -20.26 0.90
CA TYR A 79 0.77 -19.43 -0.25
C TYR A 79 1.75 -20.23 -1.10
N GLY A 80 1.27 -21.37 -1.61
CA GLY A 80 1.98 -22.16 -2.60
C GLY A 80 1.96 -21.41 -3.93
N GLU A 81 3.10 -21.42 -4.61
CA GLU A 81 3.27 -21.03 -6.00
C GLU A 81 2.13 -21.62 -6.85
N GLY A 82 1.15 -20.79 -7.24
CA GLY A 82 0.08 -21.22 -8.14
C GLY A 82 -1.33 -20.72 -7.81
N ALA A 83 -1.60 -20.25 -6.60
CA ALA A 83 -2.86 -19.55 -6.33
C ALA A 83 -2.68 -18.07 -6.68
N ALA A 84 -3.13 -17.66 -7.85
CA ALA A 84 -3.45 -16.25 -8.09
C ALA A 84 -4.53 -15.87 -7.07
N ALA A 85 -4.12 -15.42 -5.89
CA ALA A 85 -4.98 -14.73 -4.95
C ALA A 85 -5.76 -13.73 -5.80
N VAL A 86 -7.09 -13.81 -5.79
CA VAL A 86 -7.93 -12.91 -6.57
C VAL A 86 -7.68 -11.53 -6.00
N LEU A 87 -6.70 -10.83 -6.56
CA LEU A 87 -6.27 -9.54 -6.09
C LEU A 87 -7.50 -8.66 -6.16
N SER A 88 -7.81 -7.96 -5.08
CA SER A 88 -8.81 -6.91 -5.18
C SER A 88 -8.40 -6.06 -6.37
N PRO A 89 -9.30 -5.63 -7.26
CA PRO A 89 -8.81 -4.94 -8.44
C PRO A 89 -8.14 -3.59 -8.04
N PHE A 90 -8.24 -3.17 -6.76
CA PHE A 90 -7.58 -2.01 -6.16
C PHE A 90 -6.11 -2.31 -5.99
N SER A 91 -5.81 -3.51 -5.49
CA SER A 91 -4.47 -4.04 -5.42
C SER A 91 -3.82 -4.13 -6.79
N TRP A 92 -4.51 -4.63 -7.83
CA TRP A 92 -3.98 -4.63 -9.20
C TRP A 92 -3.60 -3.22 -9.68
N ARG A 93 -4.49 -2.24 -9.46
CA ARG A 93 -4.22 -0.84 -9.82
C ARG A 93 -3.08 -0.24 -9.00
N LEU A 94 -2.96 -0.58 -7.73
CA LEU A 94 -1.90 -0.06 -6.89
C LEU A 94 -0.56 -0.71 -7.25
N ILE A 95 -0.54 -2.00 -7.58
CA ILE A 95 0.62 -2.67 -8.18
C ILE A 95 1.00 -1.95 -9.47
N GLU A 96 0.07 -1.64 -10.37
CA GLU A 96 0.40 -0.88 -11.58
C GLU A 96 1.00 0.50 -11.25
N PHE A 97 0.42 1.22 -10.29
CA PHE A 97 0.93 2.52 -9.85
C PHE A 97 2.36 2.40 -9.31
N VAL A 98 2.56 1.48 -8.36
CA VAL A 98 3.81 1.30 -7.63
C VAL A 98 4.87 0.62 -8.49
N SER A 99 4.52 -0.37 -9.29
CA SER A 99 5.46 -1.01 -10.23
C SER A 99 5.89 -0.03 -11.31
N SER A 100 5.05 0.97 -11.63
CA SER A 100 5.47 2.08 -12.47
C SER A 100 6.50 3.01 -11.82
N PHE A 101 6.83 2.85 -10.53
CA PHE A 101 7.89 3.61 -9.87
C PHE A 101 9.29 3.30 -10.43
N GLY A 102 9.50 2.12 -11.04
CA GLY A 102 10.71 1.84 -11.83
C GLY A 102 10.81 2.65 -13.12
N THR A 103 9.72 3.29 -13.58
CA THR A 103 9.65 4.08 -14.83
C THR A 103 8.93 5.44 -14.67
N GLY A 104 8.73 5.95 -13.45
CA GLY A 104 7.89 7.15 -13.27
C GLY A 104 7.36 7.47 -11.88
N LEU A 105 8.18 7.38 -10.84
CA LEU A 105 8.10 8.41 -9.80
C LEU A 105 8.75 9.70 -10.32
N PRO A 106 8.29 10.89 -9.88
CA PRO A 106 9.06 12.10 -10.08
C PRO A 106 10.49 11.86 -9.60
N PRO A 107 11.52 12.15 -10.40
CA PRO A 107 12.91 11.77 -10.10
C PRO A 107 13.45 12.40 -8.81
N LYS A 108 12.77 13.46 -8.33
CA LYS A 108 13.12 14.19 -7.11
C LYS A 108 12.29 13.78 -5.89
N LEU A 109 11.39 12.81 -6.03
CA LEU A 109 10.54 12.37 -4.93
C LEU A 109 11.40 11.72 -3.84
N LYS A 110 11.28 12.24 -2.63
CA LYS A 110 11.97 11.78 -1.42
C LYS A 110 10.98 11.22 -0.41
N ASP A 111 9.77 11.78 -0.36
CA ASP A 111 8.77 11.39 0.63
C ASP A 111 7.54 10.82 -0.05
N LEU A 112 7.17 9.62 0.35
CA LEU A 112 5.93 8.98 -0.04
C LEU A 112 5.14 8.63 1.22
N LEU A 113 3.95 9.22 1.34
CA LEU A 113 2.98 8.84 2.35
C LEU A 113 1.70 8.38 1.66
N ILE A 114 1.32 7.12 1.85
CA ILE A 114 0.05 6.59 1.41
C ILE A 114 -0.67 6.03 2.63
N PHE A 115 -1.67 6.76 3.10
CA PHE A 115 -2.44 6.36 4.26
C PHE A 115 -3.82 5.89 3.82
N GLU A 116 -4.09 4.59 3.96
CA GLU A 116 -5.39 4.05 3.64
C GLU A 116 -6.34 4.16 4.83
N ASP A 117 -7.48 4.84 4.64
CA ASP A 117 -8.47 4.98 5.70
C ASP A 117 -9.28 3.69 5.87
N CYS A 118 -8.93 2.93 6.91
CA CYS A 118 -9.67 1.76 7.37
C CYS A 118 -10.86 2.11 8.27
N ASN A 119 -11.51 3.28 8.10
CA ASN A 119 -12.64 3.69 8.94
C ASN A 119 -13.80 2.67 8.94
N VAL A 120 -13.73 1.77 9.92
CA VAL A 120 -14.64 0.66 10.22
C VAL A 120 -16.04 1.13 10.59
N ALA A 121 -16.20 2.37 11.07
CA ALA A 121 -17.49 2.90 11.48
C ALA A 121 -18.48 3.04 10.29
N PHE A 122 -17.98 3.27 9.08
CA PHE A 122 -18.85 3.35 7.90
C PHE A 122 -19.30 1.97 7.41
N ALA A 123 -18.46 0.94 7.55
CA ALA A 123 -18.83 -0.44 7.22
C ALA A 123 -19.92 -0.98 8.17
N TYR A 124 -19.87 -0.57 9.45
CA TYR A 124 -20.88 -0.90 10.46
C TYR A 124 -22.26 -0.32 10.12
N GLY A 125 -22.33 0.94 9.69
CA GLY A 125 -23.59 1.58 9.26
C GLY A 125 -24.24 0.94 8.03
N ALA A 126 -23.51 0.08 7.30
CA ALA A 126 -23.98 -0.61 6.09
C ALA A 126 -24.43 -2.07 6.34
N GLY A 127 -24.48 -2.53 7.61
CA GLY A 127 -25.06 -3.84 7.97
C GLY A 127 -24.27 -5.06 7.48
N ARG A 128 -22.96 -4.93 7.24
CA ARG A 128 -22.13 -6.05 6.72
C ARG A 128 -21.53 -6.87 7.88
N PRO A 129 -21.55 -8.22 7.80
CA PRO A 129 -20.95 -9.08 8.83
C PRO A 129 -19.45 -8.85 8.98
N TYR A 130 -18.95 -8.88 10.22
CA TYR A 130 -17.54 -8.82 10.57
C TYR A 130 -16.79 -10.08 10.10
N PRO A 131 -15.70 -9.95 9.32
CA PRO A 131 -14.57 -10.84 9.55
C PRO A 131 -13.82 -10.47 10.84
N PRO A 132 -13.20 -11.40 11.57
CA PRO A 132 -12.45 -11.09 12.80
C PRO A 132 -11.11 -10.35 12.57
N ASP A 133 -10.53 -10.43 11.36
CA ASP A 133 -9.10 -10.17 11.14
C ASP A 133 -8.82 -8.96 10.20
N HIS A 134 -9.49 -7.83 10.44
CA HIS A 134 -9.61 -6.71 9.48
C HIS A 134 -8.44 -5.75 9.30
N ILE A 135 -7.35 -5.86 10.06
CA ILE A 135 -6.24 -4.91 9.89
C ILE A 135 -5.54 -5.11 8.52
N CYS A 136 -5.69 -6.30 7.89
CA CYS A 136 -4.93 -6.67 6.69
C CYS A 136 -5.69 -7.48 5.62
N LEU A 137 -7.02 -7.54 5.64
CA LEU A 137 -7.79 -8.41 4.73
C LEU A 137 -7.62 -8.13 3.22
N MET A 138 -6.81 -7.13 2.82
CA MET A 138 -6.60 -6.75 1.43
C MET A 138 -5.15 -6.35 1.10
N ALA A 139 -4.19 -6.53 2.03
CA ALA A 139 -2.79 -6.28 1.75
C ALA A 139 -2.31 -7.31 0.72
N ASP A 140 -2.10 -6.84 -0.50
CA ASP A 140 -1.63 -7.67 -1.60
C ASP A 140 -0.11 -7.78 -1.51
N PRO A 141 0.45 -9.00 -1.38
CA PRO A 141 1.90 -9.19 -1.28
C PRO A 141 2.66 -8.60 -2.48
N GLY A 142 2.04 -8.58 -3.66
CA GLY A 142 2.57 -7.95 -4.87
C GLY A 142 2.67 -6.43 -4.76
N VAL A 143 1.72 -5.78 -4.08
CA VAL A 143 1.82 -4.34 -3.77
C VAL A 143 2.98 -4.08 -2.82
N ALA A 144 3.09 -4.88 -1.76
CA ALA A 144 4.17 -4.76 -0.78
C ALA A 144 5.54 -4.94 -1.44
N ALA A 145 5.68 -5.96 -2.29
CA ALA A 145 6.90 -6.22 -3.02
C ALA A 145 7.25 -5.13 -4.05
N ALA A 146 6.25 -4.57 -4.74
CA ALA A 146 6.47 -3.44 -5.62
C ALA A 146 6.94 -2.20 -4.84
N LEU A 147 6.36 -1.94 -3.65
CA LEU A 147 6.75 -0.79 -2.81
C LEU A 147 8.15 -0.97 -2.24
N ALA A 148 8.52 -2.18 -1.80
CA ALA A 148 9.86 -2.49 -1.33
C ALA A 148 10.91 -2.16 -2.40
N ARG A 149 10.73 -2.67 -3.63
CA ARG A 149 11.66 -2.44 -4.74
C ARG A 149 11.67 -0.99 -5.25
N GLY A 150 10.52 -0.34 -5.24
CA GLY A 150 10.37 1.03 -5.75
C GLY A 150 10.85 2.12 -4.78
N SER A 151 11.14 1.78 -3.52
CA SER A 151 11.39 2.77 -2.46
C SER A 151 12.87 3.02 -2.13
N PHE A 152 13.83 2.38 -2.81
CA PHE A 152 15.26 2.54 -2.51
C PHE A 152 15.77 3.98 -2.60
N GLY A 153 15.15 4.81 -3.44
CA GLY A 153 15.50 6.22 -3.61
C GLY A 153 14.89 7.17 -2.58
N LEU A 154 13.94 6.69 -1.75
CA LEU A 154 13.16 7.52 -0.83
C LEU A 154 13.92 7.78 0.48
N THR A 155 13.59 8.92 1.09
CA THR A 155 14.00 9.30 2.44
C THR A 155 12.92 8.98 3.48
N ARG A 156 11.64 9.08 3.10
CA ARG A 156 10.52 8.73 3.99
C ARG A 156 9.50 7.87 3.26
N LEU A 157 9.13 6.74 3.86
CA LEU A 157 8.11 5.84 3.36
C LEU A 157 7.09 5.54 4.46
N HIS A 158 5.88 6.05 4.32
CA HIS A 158 4.80 5.79 5.27
C HIS A 158 3.62 5.19 4.51
N VAL A 159 3.43 3.89 4.64
CA VAL A 159 2.35 3.16 3.97
C VAL A 159 1.52 2.29 4.94
N PRO A 160 1.15 2.82 6.13
CA PRO A 160 0.37 2.05 7.09
C PRO A 160 -1.02 1.70 6.52
N TYR A 161 -1.53 0.53 6.90
CA TYR A 161 -2.82 -0.06 6.49
C TYR A 161 -2.98 -0.36 4.99
N MET A 162 -2.01 0.03 4.16
CA MET A 162 -1.98 -0.21 2.72
C MET A 162 -1.38 -1.57 2.39
N ILE A 163 -0.33 -1.97 3.10
CA ILE A 163 0.39 -3.23 2.92
C ILE A 163 0.66 -3.90 4.26
N ASP A 164 0.93 -5.20 4.22
CA ASP A 164 1.46 -5.92 5.37
C ASP A 164 2.99 -5.78 5.39
N ALA A 165 3.51 -5.45 6.57
CA ALA A 165 4.95 -5.33 6.78
C ALA A 165 5.69 -6.64 6.53
N TRP A 166 5.07 -7.78 6.83
CA TRP A 166 5.63 -9.10 6.58
C TRP A 166 5.94 -9.32 5.10
N ASP A 167 4.99 -9.02 4.22
CA ASP A 167 5.16 -9.15 2.78
C ASP A 167 6.17 -8.14 2.24
N PHE A 168 6.22 -6.94 2.81
CA PHE A 168 7.22 -5.92 2.48
C PHE A 168 8.64 -6.42 2.80
N PHE A 169 8.83 -7.02 3.97
CA PHE A 169 10.12 -7.57 4.38
C PHE A 169 10.51 -8.80 3.57
N LYS A 170 9.57 -9.70 3.25
CA LYS A 170 9.86 -10.86 2.39
C LYS A 170 10.31 -10.49 0.99
N ALA A 171 9.90 -9.33 0.49
CA ALA A 171 10.34 -8.84 -0.82
C ALA A 171 11.78 -8.28 -0.81
N TYR A 172 12.40 -8.13 0.36
CA TYR A 172 13.80 -7.74 0.50
C TYR A 172 14.72 -8.78 -0.13
N GLN A 173 15.70 -8.30 -0.89
CA GLN A 173 16.77 -9.12 -1.45
C GLN A 173 18.11 -8.67 -0.86
N LYS A 174 18.92 -9.64 -0.41
CA LYS A 174 20.22 -9.38 0.19
C LYS A 174 21.13 -8.62 -0.78
N GLY A 175 21.58 -7.43 -0.40
CA GLY A 175 22.40 -6.53 -1.24
C GLY A 175 21.64 -5.31 -1.77
N CYS A 176 20.31 -5.31 -1.74
CA CYS A 176 19.54 -4.09 -1.90
C CYS A 176 19.60 -3.29 -0.60
N ALA A 177 19.78 -1.97 -0.66
CA ALA A 177 19.89 -1.15 0.54
C ALA A 177 19.18 0.18 0.35
N TRP A 178 18.42 0.58 1.36
CA TRP A 178 17.75 1.88 1.41
C TRP A 178 18.73 2.93 1.94
N GLN A 179 19.66 3.35 1.09
CA GLN A 179 20.79 4.23 1.45
C GLN A 179 20.38 5.60 2.00
N ARG A 180 19.15 6.02 1.75
CA ARG A 180 18.63 7.35 2.10
C ARG A 180 17.44 7.32 3.04
N LEU A 181 16.87 6.15 3.33
CA LEU A 181 15.63 6.05 4.09
C LEU A 181 15.91 6.34 5.57
N GLU A 182 15.24 7.36 6.08
CA GLU A 182 15.35 7.87 7.45
C GLU A 182 14.13 7.49 8.28
N SER A 183 12.96 7.36 7.66
CA SER A 183 11.73 6.98 8.35
C SER A 183 10.89 6.00 7.55
N ILE A 184 10.43 4.95 8.24
CA ILE A 184 9.48 3.98 7.70
C ILE A 184 8.33 3.75 8.67
N SER A 185 7.10 3.67 8.14
CA SER A 185 5.91 3.27 8.90
C SER A 185 5.08 2.28 8.09
N LEU A 186 4.89 1.10 8.68
CA LEU A 186 4.13 -0.01 8.13
C LEU A 186 3.07 -0.47 9.16
N THR A 187 2.28 -1.48 8.80
CA THR A 187 1.37 -2.20 9.69
C THR A 187 1.46 -3.68 9.38
N SER A 188 1.21 -4.55 10.36
CA SER A 188 1.11 -6.00 10.09
C SER A 188 -0.09 -6.63 10.78
N ALA A 189 -0.73 -7.57 10.09
CA ALA A 189 -1.77 -8.43 10.64
C ALA A 189 -1.24 -9.27 11.81
N LEU A 190 0.06 -9.59 11.77
CA LEU A 190 0.71 -10.39 12.80
C LEU A 190 0.78 -9.68 14.14
N LEU A 191 0.59 -8.35 14.20
CA LEU A 191 0.48 -7.61 15.46
C LEU A 191 -0.96 -7.54 16.00
N ALA A 192 -1.93 -8.19 15.36
CA ALA A 192 -3.28 -8.29 15.87
C ALA A 192 -3.34 -9.08 17.19
N PRO A 193 -4.31 -8.79 18.09
CA PRO A 193 -4.35 -9.36 19.44
C PRO A 193 -4.36 -10.89 19.56
N TYR A 194 -4.72 -11.60 18.49
CA TYR A 194 -4.87 -13.06 18.47
C TYR A 194 -3.73 -13.78 17.75
N SER A 195 -2.70 -13.06 17.31
CA SER A 195 -1.53 -13.64 16.67
C SER A 195 -0.65 -14.38 17.67
N SER A 196 -0.02 -15.47 17.23
CA SER A 196 0.89 -16.22 18.09
C SER A 196 2.19 -15.46 18.34
N ASN A 197 2.73 -15.59 19.56
CA ASN A 197 3.99 -14.96 19.95
C ASN A 197 5.17 -15.35 19.05
N ASP A 198 5.20 -16.58 18.54
CA ASP A 198 6.26 -17.06 17.64
C ASP A 198 6.29 -16.25 16.34
N LYS A 199 5.12 -15.97 15.75
CA LYS A 199 5.03 -15.18 14.51
C LYS A 199 5.32 -13.71 14.73
N ILE A 200 4.91 -13.17 15.89
CA ILE A 200 5.28 -11.81 16.28
C ILE A 200 6.80 -11.72 16.39
N SER A 201 7.43 -12.70 17.04
CA SER A 201 8.88 -12.77 17.17
C SER A 201 9.56 -12.88 15.81
N GLU A 202 9.04 -13.72 14.92
CA GLU A 202 9.54 -13.88 13.55
C GLU A 202 9.44 -12.58 12.73
N LEU A 203 8.32 -11.87 12.82
CA LEU A 203 8.14 -10.54 12.21
C LEU A 203 9.18 -9.55 12.73
N LEU A 204 9.35 -9.47 14.05
CA LEU A 204 10.26 -8.50 14.68
C LEU A 204 11.74 -8.81 14.37
N CYS A 205 12.13 -10.09 14.33
CA CYS A 205 13.45 -10.51 13.88
C CYS A 205 13.68 -10.18 12.40
N THR A 206 12.70 -10.43 11.53
CA THR A 206 12.82 -10.09 10.11
C THR A 206 12.92 -8.56 9.93
N ALA A 207 12.11 -7.80 10.67
CA ALA A 207 12.15 -6.33 10.64
C ALA A 207 13.53 -5.80 11.06
N SER A 208 14.15 -6.39 12.09
CA SER A 208 15.48 -5.98 12.54
C SER A 208 16.57 -6.30 11.51
N GLU A 209 16.51 -7.45 10.84
CA GLU A 209 17.42 -7.79 9.75
C GLU A 209 17.30 -6.82 8.56
N VAL A 210 16.07 -6.48 8.17
CA VAL A 210 15.85 -5.52 7.08
C VAL A 210 16.28 -4.12 7.50
N ALA A 211 16.11 -3.72 8.77
CA ALA A 211 16.58 -2.43 9.27
C ALA A 211 18.10 -2.24 9.11
N LEU A 212 18.90 -3.32 9.17
CA LEU A 212 20.34 -3.26 8.90
C LEU A 212 20.67 -2.80 7.47
N SER A 213 19.74 -2.96 6.53
CA SER A 213 19.87 -2.46 5.15
C SER A 213 19.47 -0.99 4.97
N MET A 214 19.15 -0.30 6.07
CA MET A 214 18.69 1.10 6.12
C MET A 214 19.65 1.94 6.98
N PRO A 215 20.86 2.29 6.50
CA PRO A 215 21.93 2.86 7.32
C PRO A 215 21.62 4.25 7.91
N LYS A 216 20.62 4.96 7.38
CA LYS A 216 20.20 6.29 7.87
C LYS A 216 18.90 6.24 8.67
N LEU A 217 18.39 5.05 9.00
CA LEU A 217 17.11 4.89 9.66
C LEU A 217 17.13 5.54 11.05
N GLN A 218 16.17 6.42 11.29
CA GLN A 218 15.98 7.14 12.55
C GLN A 218 14.64 6.80 13.20
N SER A 219 13.64 6.44 12.39
CA SER A 219 12.29 6.13 12.87
C SER A 219 11.72 4.91 12.14
N PHE A 220 11.30 3.93 12.92
CA PHE A 220 10.65 2.71 12.46
C PHE A 220 9.37 2.51 13.26
N ALA A 221 8.21 2.57 12.58
CA ALA A 221 6.92 2.25 13.16
C ALA A 221 6.31 1.00 12.47
N LEU A 222 5.73 0.12 13.28
CA LEU A 222 5.02 -1.10 12.90
C LEU A 222 3.63 -1.12 13.54
#